data_AF-A0A9W3TJ19-F1
#
_entry.id   AF-A0A9W3TJ19-F1
#
_cell.length_a   1.000
_cell.length_b   1.000
_cell.length_c   1.000
_cell.angle_alpha   90.00
_cell.angle_beta   90.00
_cell.angle_gamma   90.00
#
_symmetry.space_group_name_H-M   'P 1'
#
loop_
_entity.id
_entity.type
_entity.pdbx_description
1 polymer ?
#
loop_
_entity_poly.entity_id
_entity_poly.type
_entity_poly.pdbx_seq_one_letter_code
_entity_poly.pdbx_strand_id
1 'polypeptide(L)' 'MNVMDFLRISPLINDCPNCGNQFVGNGQGALEVDANIVKRTCKCGFNFKYDVNNGVSKKKIKQVIDEALNKL' A
#
# COMPACT_ATOMS: atom_id res chain seq x y z
N MET A 1 -7.29 -10.43 -8.50
CA MET A 1 -6.63 -9.30 -9.17
C MET A 1 -5.66 -9.89 -10.15
N ASN A 2 -5.48 -9.27 -11.31
CA ASN A 2 -4.38 -9.71 -12.18
C ASN A 2 -3.06 -9.14 -11.65
N VAL A 3 -1.94 -9.73 -12.05
CA VAL A 3 -0.61 -9.25 -11.62
C VAL A 3 -0.34 -7.79 -12.01
N MET A 4 -0.92 -7.31 -13.11
CA MET A 4 -0.74 -5.92 -13.58
C MET A 4 -1.43 -4.90 -12.67
N ASP A 5 -2.48 -5.28 -11.97
CA ASP A 5 -3.13 -4.43 -10.96
C ASP A 5 -2.18 -4.17 -9.80
N PHE A 6 -1.55 -5.24 -9.28
CA PHE A 6 -0.54 -5.13 -8.23
C PHE A 6 0.68 -4.31 -8.68
N LEU A 7 1.20 -4.55 -9.89
CA LEU A 7 2.36 -3.83 -10.43
C LEU A 7 2.12 -2.32 -10.63
N ARG A 8 0.85 -1.87 -10.71
CA ARG A 8 0.51 -0.44 -10.72
C ARG A 8 0.49 0.19 -9.33
N ILE A 9 0.29 -0.62 -8.29
CA ILE A 9 0.18 -0.19 -6.89
C ILE A 9 1.54 -0.27 -6.20
N SER A 10 2.28 -1.36 -6.38
CA SER A 10 3.51 -1.65 -5.63
C SER A 10 4.56 -0.54 -5.65
N PRO A 11 4.81 0.20 -6.76
CA PRO A 11 5.81 1.27 -6.75
C PRO A 11 5.45 2.45 -5.84
N LEU A 12 4.18 2.57 -5.44
CA LEU A 12 3.69 3.65 -4.59
C LEU A 12 3.73 3.28 -3.10
N ILE A 13 3.93 2.00 -2.76
CA ILE A 13 3.82 1.49 -1.38
C ILE A 13 4.97 0.55 -0.96
N ASN A 14 5.89 0.20 -1.88
CA ASN A 14 7.06 -0.65 -1.57
C ASN A 14 7.88 -0.01 -0.46
N ASP A 15 8.33 1.22 -0.72
CA ASP A 15 8.91 2.09 0.30
C ASP A 15 7.75 2.76 1.03
N CYS A 16 7.82 2.76 2.36
CA CYS A 16 6.79 3.41 3.16
C CYS A 16 6.68 4.90 2.78
N PRO A 17 5.52 5.40 2.33
CA PRO A 17 5.37 6.81 1.95
C PRO A 17 5.58 7.79 3.11
N ASN A 18 5.47 7.31 4.36
CA ASN A 18 5.70 8.12 5.56
C ASN A 18 7.19 8.23 5.93
N CYS A 19 7.91 7.10 5.98
CA CYS A 19 9.26 7.05 6.57
C CYS A 19 10.35 6.44 5.67
N GLY A 20 10.02 6.05 4.44
CA GLY A 20 10.97 5.45 3.49
C GLY A 20 11.40 4.01 3.79
N ASN A 21 10.86 3.37 4.83
CA ASN A 21 11.23 1.97 5.15
C ASN A 21 10.74 1.00 4.06
N GLN A 22 11.70 0.34 3.40
CA GLN A 22 11.47 -0.64 2.34
C GLN A 22 11.27 -2.09 2.86
N PHE A 23 11.66 -2.38 4.10
CA PHE A 23 11.64 -3.74 4.63
C PHE A 23 10.26 -4.15 5.13
N VAL A 24 9.95 -5.45 4.99
CA VAL A 24 8.74 -6.13 5.50
C VAL A 24 9.14 -7.36 6.32
N GLY A 25 8.27 -7.81 7.23
CA GLY A 25 8.58 -8.87 8.20
C GLY A 25 9.45 -8.37 9.36
N ASN A 26 9.75 -9.24 10.33
CA ASN A 26 10.63 -8.95 11.49
C ASN A 26 10.32 -7.62 12.19
N GLY A 27 9.04 -7.32 12.41
CA GLY A 27 8.59 -6.08 13.05
C GLY A 27 8.69 -4.80 12.18
N GLN A 28 9.11 -4.90 10.91
CA GLN A 28 9.21 -3.75 10.00
C GLN A 28 7.88 -3.37 9.34
N GLY A 29 6.86 -4.22 9.48
CA GLY A 29 5.56 -4.11 8.81
C GLY A 29 5.28 -5.31 7.92
N ALA A 30 4.22 -5.23 7.11
CA ALA A 30 3.79 -6.33 6.24
C ALA A 30 3.31 -5.81 4.88
N LEU A 31 3.43 -6.66 3.86
CA LEU A 31 2.77 -6.51 2.57
C LEU A 31 1.91 -7.77 2.36
N GLU A 32 0.59 -7.59 2.31
CA GLU A 32 -0.39 -8.65 2.13
C GLU A 32 -1.12 -8.40 0.80
N VAL A 33 -1.13 -9.40 -0.08
CA VAL A 33 -1.85 -9.37 -1.36
C VAL A 33 -2.80 -10.56 -1.38
N ASP A 34 -4.09 -10.28 -1.37
CA ASP A 34 -5.17 -11.27 -1.43
C ASP A 34 -5.93 -11.13 -2.77
N ALA A 35 -7.05 -11.83 -2.94
CA ALA A 35 -7.84 -11.88 -4.16
C ALA A 35 -8.04 -10.51 -4.81
N ASN A 36 -8.51 -9.50 -4.08
CA ASN A 36 -8.72 -8.14 -4.61
C ASN A 36 -8.17 -7.05 -3.68
N ILE A 37 -7.57 -7.43 -2.55
CA ILE A 37 -7.08 -6.48 -1.55
C ILE A 37 -5.55 -6.44 -1.57
N VAL A 38 -5.00 -5.23 -1.62
CA VAL A 38 -3.60 -4.95 -1.31
C VAL A 38 -3.54 -4.22 0.02
N LYS A 39 -2.75 -4.72 0.97
CA LYS A 39 -2.54 -4.09 2.27
C LYS A 39 -1.05 -3.95 2.56
N ARG A 40 -0.67 -2.77 3.05
CA ARG A 40 0.71 -2.44 3.44
C ARG A 40 0.70 -1.77 4.80
N THR A 41 1.39 -2.37 5.77
CA THR A 41 1.63 -1.79 7.09
C THR A 41 3.12 -1.52 7.29
N CYS A 42 3.49 -0.50 8.07
CA CYS A 42 4.88 -0.18 8.40
C CYS A 42 5.06 0.04 9.91
N LYS A 43 6.27 -0.21 10.43
CA LYS A 43 6.64 0.07 11.83
C LYS A 43 6.40 1.50 12.30
N CYS A 44 6.34 2.48 11.40
CA CYS A 44 6.05 3.88 11.72
C CYS A 44 4.55 4.17 11.88
N GLY A 45 3.69 3.15 11.85
CA GLY A 45 2.23 3.29 11.97
C GLY A 45 1.50 3.32 10.63
N PHE A 46 2.17 3.56 9.49
CA PHE A 46 1.52 3.62 8.17
C PHE A 46 0.70 2.36 7.89
N ASN A 47 -0.57 2.54 7.54
CA ASN A 47 -1.52 1.46 7.29
C ASN A 47 -2.38 1.77 6.05
N PHE A 48 -2.03 1.13 4.94
CA PHE A 48 -2.71 1.24 3.66
C PHE A 48 -3.50 -0.04 3.38
N LYS A 49 -4.75 0.10 2.92
CA LYS A 49 -5.60 -0.99 2.43
C LYS A 49 -6.34 -0.51 1.19
N TYR A 50 -6.29 -1.28 0.11
CA TYR A 50 -6.88 -0.91 -1.17
C TYR A 50 -7.57 -2.09 -1.83
N ASP A 51 -8.81 -1.89 -2.27
CA ASP A 51 -9.53 -2.85 -3.11
C ASP A 51 -9.36 -2.48 -4.59
N VAL A 52 -8.72 -3.35 -5.35
CA VAL A 52 -8.43 -3.11 -6.78
C VAL A 52 -9.68 -3.03 -7.65
N ASN A 53 -10.82 -3.54 -7.17
CA ASN A 53 -12.10 -3.41 -7.87
C ASN A 53 -12.54 -1.94 -8.00
N ASN A 54 -11.97 -1.05 -7.18
CA ASN A 54 -12.14 0.40 -7.31
C ASN A 54 -11.35 1.00 -8.50
N GLY A 55 -10.61 0.18 -9.25
CA GLY A 55 -9.73 0.56 -10.34
C GLY A 55 -8.32 0.92 -9.87
N VAL A 56 -7.33 0.87 -10.75
CA VAL A 56 -5.89 0.99 -10.39
C VAL A 56 -5.22 2.22 -11.02
N SER A 57 -5.95 3.33 -11.14
CA SER A 57 -5.36 4.57 -11.61
C SER A 57 -4.47 5.19 -10.52
N LYS A 58 -3.33 5.74 -10.93
CA LYS A 58 -2.36 6.36 -10.01
C LYS A 58 -3.00 7.44 -9.12
N LYS A 59 -3.97 8.19 -9.66
CA LYS A 59 -4.72 9.22 -8.91
C LYS A 59 -5.49 8.61 -7.72
N LYS A 60 -6.24 7.53 -7.95
CA LYS A 60 -7.03 6.88 -6.91
C LYS A 60 -6.14 6.27 -5.82
N ILE A 61 -5.06 5.61 -6.21
CA ILE A 61 -4.13 4.99 -5.27
C ILE A 61 -3.47 6.06 -4.38
N LYS A 62 -3.02 7.18 -4.98
CA LYS A 62 -2.44 8.29 -4.21
C LYS A 62 -3.42 8.90 -3.22
N GLN A 63 -4.68 9.09 -3.59
CA GLN A 63 -5.71 9.60 -2.67
C GLN A 63 -5.83 8.73 -1.41
N VAL A 64 -5.85 7.40 -1.58
CA VAL A 64 -5.92 6.48 -0.43
C VAL A 64 -4.63 6.48 0.40
N ILE A 65 -3.47 6.65 -0.24
CA ILE A 65 -2.20 6.84 0.49
C ILE A 65 -2.24 8.11 1.33
N ASP A 66 -2.67 9.24 0.75
CA ASP A 66 -2.76 10.52 1.45
C ASP A 66 -3.75 10.44 2.63
N GLU A 67 -4.89 9.77 2.45
CA GLU A 67 -5.84 9.48 3.54
C GLU A 67 -5.23 8.60 4.65
N ALA A 68 -4.39 7.62 4.30
CA ALA A 68 -3.69 6.79 5.27
C ALA A 68 -2.61 7.57 6.02
N LEU A 69 -1.92 8.50 5.35
CA LEU A 69 -0.92 9.37 5.96
C LEU A 69 -1.55 10.37 6.94
N ASN A 70 -2.71 10.95 6.60
CA ASN A 70 -3.41 11.91 7.45
C ASN A 70 -4.01 11.30 8.74
N LYS A 71 -4.01 9.96 8.86
CA LYS A 71 -4.53 9.23 10.03
C LYS A 71 -3.44 8.74 10.98
N LEU A 72 -2.18 9.07 10.70
CA LEU A 72 -1.03 8.75 11.55
C LEU A 72 -0.92 9.70 12.73
#